data_AF-D7TKM5-F1
#
_entry.id   AF-D7TKM5-F1
#
_cell.length_a   1.000
_cell.length_b   1.000
_cell.length_c   1.000
_cell.angle_alpha   90.00
_cell.angle_beta   90.00
_cell.angle_gamma   90.00
#
_symmetry.space_group_name_H-M   'P 1'
#
loop_
_entity.id
_entity.type
_entity.pdbx_description
1 polymer ?
#
loop_
_entity_poly.entity_id
_entity_poly.type
_entity_poly.pdbx_seq_one_letter_code
_entity_poly.pdbx_strand_id
1 'polypeptide(L)'
;MSDALQAWTEATKAKTKASLAKVERYKKAKNLEENNFTINLDFFLTICVHLLERIEQIDNDNYMKAVEKFKDPDWREIFVNMSMDRKKAWLARL
;
A
#
# COMPACT_ATOMS: atom_id res chain seq x y z
N MET A 1 47.53 -29.99 -11.48
CA MET A 1 47.05 -29.44 -10.20
C MET A 1 46.50 -28.01 -10.30
N SER A 2 46.96 -27.17 -11.24
CA SER A 2 46.48 -25.77 -11.39
C SER A 2 45.00 -25.64 -11.77
N ASP A 3 44.49 -26.48 -12.69
CA ASP A 3 43.11 -26.37 -13.19
C ASP A 3 42.04 -26.67 -12.13
N ALA A 4 42.33 -27.62 -11.23
CA ALA A 4 41.43 -27.96 -10.14
C ALA A 4 41.29 -26.81 -9.12
N LEU A 5 42.38 -26.08 -8.86
CA LEU A 5 42.38 -24.88 -8.02
C LEU A 5 41.58 -23.75 -8.66
N GLN A 6 41.77 -23.52 -9.96
CA GLN A 6 41.03 -22.51 -10.70
C GLN A 6 39.52 -22.81 -10.76
N ALA A 7 39.15 -24.08 -10.98
CA ALA A 7 37.76 -24.52 -10.93
C ALA A 7 37.13 -24.30 -9.54
N TRP A 8 37.88 -24.55 -8.47
CA TRP A 8 37.43 -24.29 -7.10
C TRP A 8 37.24 -22.80 -6.81
N THR A 9 38.13 -21.94 -7.30
CA THR A 9 38.02 -20.48 -7.16
C THR A 9 36.78 -19.96 -7.88
N GLU A 10 36.54 -20.38 -9.11
CA GLU A 10 35.35 -19.97 -9.88
C GLU A 10 34.05 -20.50 -9.28
N ALA A 11 34.04 -21.76 -8.80
CA ALA A 11 32.89 -22.33 -8.10
C ALA A 11 32.55 -21.55 -6.81
N THR A 12 33.57 -21.14 -6.05
CA THR A 12 33.39 -20.35 -4.83
C THR A 12 32.82 -18.97 -5.15
N LYS A 13 33.36 -18.29 -6.18
CA LYS A 13 32.87 -16.99 -6.66
C LYS A 13 31.43 -17.08 -7.17
N ALA A 14 31.10 -18.11 -7.92
CA ALA A 14 29.73 -18.36 -8.40
C ALA A 14 28.76 -18.58 -7.24
N LYS A 15 29.16 -19.35 -6.22
CA LYS A 15 28.36 -19.58 -5.01
C LYS A 15 28.11 -18.29 -4.23
N THR A 16 29.13 -17.44 -4.08
CA THR A 16 28.98 -16.13 -3.40
C THR A 16 28.04 -15.21 -4.16
N LYS A 17 28.15 -15.14 -5.49
CA LYS A 17 27.23 -14.36 -6.35
C LYS A 17 25.79 -14.87 -6.26
N ALA A 18 25.59 -16.19 -6.26
CA ALA A 18 24.27 -16.78 -6.13
C ALA A 18 23.63 -16.48 -4.76
N SER A 19 24.42 -16.53 -3.68
CA SER A 19 23.98 -16.14 -2.34
C SER A 19 23.60 -14.67 -2.26
N LEU A 20 24.40 -13.76 -2.83
CA LEU A 20 24.10 -12.32 -2.88
C LEU A 20 22.80 -12.04 -3.64
N ALA A 21 22.65 -12.64 -4.83
CA ALA A 21 21.44 -12.49 -5.64
C ALA A 21 20.18 -13.01 -4.92
N LYS A 22 20.31 -14.06 -4.11
CA LYS A 22 19.20 -14.57 -3.29
C LYS A 22 18.81 -13.58 -2.19
N VAL A 23 19.78 -12.98 -1.50
CA VAL A 23 19.54 -11.95 -0.47
C VAL A 23 18.87 -10.70 -1.07
N GLU A 24 19.32 -10.24 -2.23
CA GLU A 24 18.72 -9.10 -2.93
C GLU A 24 17.26 -9.37 -3.34
N ARG A 25 16.97 -10.59 -3.82
CA ARG A 25 15.59 -10.99 -4.14
C ARG A 25 14.68 -10.96 -2.92
N TYR A 26 15.13 -11.47 -1.77
CA TYR A 26 14.35 -11.39 -0.53
C TYR A 26 14.12 -9.95 -0.08
N LYS A 27 15.16 -9.10 -0.15
CA LYS A 27 15.04 -7.67 0.21
C LYS A 27 14.05 -6.94 -0.71
N LYS A 28 14.08 -7.24 -2.02
CA LYS A 28 13.16 -6.64 -3.00
C LYS A 28 11.71 -7.09 -2.78
N ALA A 29 11.49 -8.37 -2.47
CA ALA A 29 10.17 -8.91 -2.15
C ALA A 29 9.60 -8.25 -0.88
N LYS A 30 10.41 -8.15 0.18
CA LYS A 30 10.02 -7.51 1.44
C LYS A 30 9.65 -6.03 1.26
N ASN A 31 10.44 -5.26 0.51
CA ASN A 31 10.13 -3.85 0.24
C ASN A 31 8.83 -3.67 -0.57
N LEU A 32 8.49 -4.60 -1.48
CA LEU A 32 7.25 -4.53 -2.25
C LEU A 32 6.03 -4.81 -1.37
N GLU A 33 6.12 -5.79 -0.47
CA GLU A 33 5.06 -6.11 0.50
C GLU A 33 4.86 -4.97 1.51
N GLU A 34 5.93 -4.40 2.04
CA GLU A 34 5.87 -3.27 2.97
C GLU A 34 5.24 -2.04 2.30
N ASN A 35 5.63 -1.69 1.07
CA ASN A 35 5.01 -0.57 0.35
C ASN A 35 3.53 -0.80 0.05
N ASN A 36 3.13 -2.00 -0.37
CA ASN A 36 1.72 -2.31 -0.59
C ASN A 36 0.89 -2.24 0.70
N PHE A 37 1.49 -2.63 1.83
CA PHE A 37 0.85 -2.53 3.14
C PHE A 37 0.74 -1.07 3.63
N THR A 38 1.78 -0.25 3.43
CA THR A 38 1.77 1.17 3.78
C THR A 38 0.80 1.96 2.92
N ILE A 39 0.73 1.69 1.60
CA ILE A 39 -0.27 2.30 0.70
C ILE A 39 -1.70 1.88 1.09
N ASN A 40 -1.89 0.66 1.59
CA ASN A 40 -3.18 0.24 2.14
C ASN A 40 -3.53 0.96 3.45
N LEU A 41 -2.52 1.36 4.23
CA LEU A 41 -2.73 1.94 5.55
C LEU A 41 -3.39 3.32 5.49
N ASP A 42 -3.03 4.13 4.50
CA ASP A 42 -3.50 5.51 4.37
C ASP A 42 -4.96 5.60 3.90
N PHE A 43 -5.52 4.51 3.36
CA PHE A 43 -6.88 4.45 2.83
C PHE A 43 -7.76 3.43 3.55
N PHE A 44 -7.46 3.08 4.80
CA PHE A 44 -8.34 2.21 5.56
C PHE A 44 -9.73 2.84 5.76
N LEU A 45 -10.74 1.97 5.77
CA LEU A 45 -12.13 2.34 6.07
C LEU A 45 -12.24 3.16 7.36
N THR A 46 -11.43 2.83 8.36
CA THR A 46 -11.38 3.55 9.64
C THR A 46 -11.01 5.03 9.47
N ILE A 47 -10.05 5.36 8.61
CA ILE A 47 -9.66 6.75 8.31
C ILE A 47 -10.80 7.48 7.61
N CYS A 48 -11.45 6.82 6.64
CA CYS A 48 -12.57 7.40 5.90
C CYS A 48 -13.74 7.73 6.83
N VAL A 49 -14.11 6.80 7.72
CA VAL A 49 -15.15 7.02 8.73
C VAL A 49 -14.75 8.15 9.68
N HIS A 50 -13.50 8.19 10.15
CA HIS A 50 -13.03 9.24 11.05
C HIS A 50 -13.06 10.64 10.40
N LEU A 51 -12.77 10.72 9.10
CA LEU A 51 -12.91 11.95 8.32
C LEU A 51 -14.37 12.32 8.07
N LEU A 52 -15.27 11.33 7.91
CA LEU A 52 -16.71 11.54 7.76
C LEU A 52 -17.32 12.13 9.03
N GLU A 53 -16.96 11.61 10.21
CA GLU A 53 -17.40 12.12 11.52
C GLU A 53 -16.98 13.58 11.79
N ARG A 54 -15.90 14.05 11.15
CA ARG A 54 -15.44 15.45 11.29
C ARG A 54 -16.23 16.43 10.45
N ILE A 55 -17.09 15.95 9.54
CA ILE A 55 -17.91 16.81 8.71
C ILE A 55 -19.18 17.13 9.48
N GLU A 56 -19.31 18.39 9.88
CA GLU A 56 -20.51 18.89 10.54
C GLU A 56 -21.72 18.84 9.60
N GLN A 57 -22.90 18.54 10.15
CA GLN A 57 -24.20 18.56 9.47
C GLN A 57 -24.38 17.50 8.35
N ILE A 58 -23.81 16.31 8.54
CA ILE A 58 -24.20 15.14 7.73
C ILE A 58 -25.51 14.55 8.27
N ASP A 59 -26.49 14.33 7.39
CA ASP A 59 -27.65 13.52 7.72
C ASP A 59 -27.32 12.01 7.69
N ASN A 60 -28.03 11.22 8.48
CA ASN A 60 -27.76 9.79 8.60
C ASN A 60 -27.89 9.02 7.28
N ASP A 61 -28.72 9.47 6.33
CA ASP A 61 -28.88 8.80 5.03
C ASP A 61 -27.61 8.96 4.18
N ASN A 62 -27.12 10.20 4.06
CA ASN A 62 -25.86 10.51 3.39
C ASN A 62 -24.66 9.87 4.07
N TYR A 63 -24.68 9.78 5.41
CA TYR A 63 -23.65 9.04 6.16
C TYR A 63 -23.61 7.58 5.72
N MET A 64 -24.74 6.89 5.73
CA MET A 64 -24.81 5.47 5.38
C MET A 64 -24.43 5.22 3.91
N LYS A 65 -24.88 6.08 2.99
CA LYS A 65 -24.49 6.03 1.58
C LYS A 65 -22.98 6.22 1.39
N ALA A 66 -22.35 7.12 2.14
CA ALA A 66 -20.90 7.33 2.08
C ALA A 66 -20.14 6.10 2.61
N VAL A 67 -20.60 5.50 3.72
CA VAL A 67 -20.03 4.27 4.27
C VAL A 67 -20.14 3.10 3.27
N GLU A 68 -21.25 3.01 2.52
CA GLU A 68 -21.38 2.03 1.45
C GLU A 68 -20.38 2.25 0.31
N LYS A 69 -20.13 3.51 -0.09
CA LYS A 69 -19.10 3.85 -1.09
C LYS A 69 -17.70 3.48 -0.63
N PHE A 70 -17.40 3.62 0.65
CA PHE A 70 -16.11 3.19 1.22
C PHE A 70 -15.91 1.68 1.22
N LYS A 71 -16.85 0.84 0.74
CA LYS A 71 -16.51 -0.58 0.47
C LYS A 71 -15.51 -0.71 -0.68
N ASP A 72 -15.52 0.25 -1.60
CA ASP A 72 -14.60 0.34 -2.73
C ASP A 72 -13.31 1.07 -2.31
N PRO A 73 -12.12 0.45 -2.45
CA PRO A 73 -10.84 1.06 -2.08
C PRO A 73 -10.52 2.32 -2.90
N ASP A 74 -10.93 2.41 -4.16
CA ASP A 74 -10.64 3.58 -5.00
C ASP A 74 -11.39 4.81 -4.48
N TRP A 75 -12.63 4.61 -4.01
CA TRP A 75 -13.40 5.67 -3.36
C TRP A 75 -12.79 6.12 -2.04
N ARG A 76 -12.13 5.23 -1.28
CA ARG A 76 -11.42 5.62 -0.05
C ARG A 76 -10.25 6.53 -0.38
N GLU A 77 -9.45 6.17 -1.37
CA GLU A 77 -8.32 7.00 -1.83
C GLU A 77 -8.78 8.37 -2.30
N ILE A 78 -9.82 8.42 -3.15
CA ILE A 78 -10.41 9.67 -3.63
C ILE A 78 -10.90 10.51 -2.45
N PHE A 79 -11.62 9.92 -1.50
CA PHE A 79 -12.18 10.65 -0.36
C PHE A 79 -11.08 11.19 0.56
N VAL A 80 -10.08 10.39 0.93
CA VAL A 80 -8.98 10.84 1.80
C VAL A 80 -8.28 12.06 1.20
N ASN A 81 -7.96 12.01 -0.11
CA ASN A 81 -7.29 13.09 -0.83
C ASN A 81 -8.17 14.30 -1.17
N MET A 82 -9.49 14.19 -0.99
CA MET A 82 -10.43 15.27 -1.30
C MET A 82 -10.35 16.42 -0.27
N SER A 83 -10.44 17.68 -0.71
CA SER A 83 -10.57 18.81 0.23
C SER A 83 -11.90 18.78 0.98
N MET A 84 -11.98 19.40 2.16
CA MET A 84 -13.18 19.37 3.00
C MET A 84 -14.43 19.91 2.27
N ASP A 85 -14.30 21.00 1.50
CA ASP A 85 -15.40 21.57 0.73
C ASP A 85 -15.91 20.61 -0.35
N ARG A 86 -14.98 19.90 -1.01
CA ARG A 86 -15.33 18.90 -2.02
C ARG A 86 -15.99 17.68 -1.37
N LYS A 87 -15.55 17.26 -0.18
CA LYS A 87 -16.18 16.18 0.59
C LYS A 87 -17.65 16.52 0.91
N LYS A 88 -17.91 17.74 1.38
CA LYS A 88 -19.27 18.24 1.66
C LYS A 88 -20.13 18.28 0.38
N ALA A 89 -19.59 18.82 -0.71
CA ALA A 89 -20.30 18.87 -1.99
C ALA A 89 -20.59 17.48 -2.58
N TRP A 90 -19.68 16.51 -2.37
CA TRP A 90 -19.88 15.13 -2.77
C TRP A 90 -20.98 14.45 -1.95
N LEU A 91 -20.99 14.63 -0.63
CA LEU A 91 -22.04 14.11 0.27
C LEU A 91 -23.42 14.67 -0.07
N ALA A 92 -23.52 15.96 -0.38
CA ALA A 92 -24.78 16.58 -0.80
C ALA A 92 -25.35 16.02 -2.12
N ARG A 93 -24.58 15.20 -2.86
CA ARG A 93 -24.96 14.58 -4.13
C ARG A 93 -25.18 13.06 -4.04
N LEU A 94 -24.98 12.44 -2.88
CA LEU A 94 -25.10 11.00 -2.66
C LEU A 94 -26.56 10.55 -2.53
#